data_AF-A0AAW2J4C7-F1
#
_entry.id   AF-A0AAW2J4C7-F1
#
_cell.length_a   1.000
_cell.length_b   1.000
_cell.length_c   1.000
_cell.angle_alpha   90.00
_cell.angle_beta   90.00
_cell.angle_gamma   90.00
#
_symmetry.space_group_name_H-M   'P 1'
#
loop_
_entity.id
_entity.type
_entity.pdbx_description
1 polymer ?
#
loop_
_entity_poly.entity_id
_entity_poly.type
_entity_poly.pdbx_seq_one_letter_code
_entity_poly.pdbx_strand_id
1 'polypeptide(L)'
;MIGWEDLYKVLVGIAPLYVALILGYCSVKWWRMFTPDQCEAINRLVCYFTYPMFVFEFTASVDPFKMNYLFMAADAISKLIIVTALACWAKCSSKGSYCWSITSFSLSTLTSSLVVGVPFLKSMYGPMAVDLVVQSSVFQALVWLSVLLFVLELRRTRNQLHCFDDDHDDNIIVTHDQTTDGHVAAATAATTTTDEGNNLDQNQPSNDININIGDSKSSRSTSSNRQPSFWSLMKRVWLKLAKNPNSYACIIGITWAFLSNRWNFKMPNIMEGSILIMSRAGTGTAMFSMGLFMALQEKVIACGANLTVFGMALRFIAGPLAMALGSVAVGLHGDVLRVAIIQAALPQSITSFIFAKEYGLHADVLSTAVIFGTIVSLPLLIAYYVVLDVFH
;
A
#
# COMPACT_ATOMS: atom_id res chain seq x y z
N MET A 1 -22.10 28.51 -9.55
CA MET A 1 -20.68 28.77 -9.88
C MET A 1 -19.89 28.77 -8.59
N ILE A 2 -18.78 28.02 -8.53
CA ILE A 2 -17.88 27.98 -7.37
C ILE A 2 -17.38 29.40 -7.10
N GLY A 3 -17.64 29.92 -5.90
CA GLY A 3 -17.11 31.22 -5.47
C GLY A 3 -15.62 31.13 -5.16
N TRP A 4 -14.91 32.26 -5.26
CA TRP A 4 -13.52 32.36 -4.79
C TRP A 4 -13.39 31.98 -3.30
N GLU A 5 -14.45 32.24 -2.52
CA GLU A 5 -14.54 31.84 -1.12
C GLU A 5 -14.52 30.33 -0.91
N ASP A 6 -15.17 29.56 -1.78
CA ASP A 6 -15.20 28.10 -1.68
C ASP A 6 -13.86 27.50 -2.08
N LEU A 7 -13.23 28.07 -3.11
CA LEU A 7 -11.86 27.73 -3.47
C LEU A 7 -10.89 28.00 -2.31
N TYR A 8 -11.03 29.16 -1.65
CA TYR A 8 -10.23 29.52 -0.49
C TYR A 8 -10.42 28.53 0.67
N LYS A 9 -11.66 28.13 0.99
CA LYS A 9 -11.93 27.12 2.04
C LYS A 9 -11.23 25.79 1.77
N VAL A 10 -11.23 25.35 0.50
CA VAL A 10 -10.53 24.12 0.09
C VAL A 10 -9.02 24.29 0.25
N LEU A 11 -8.45 25.39 -0.23
CA LEU A 11 -7.02 25.69 -0.09
C LEU A 11 -6.59 25.75 1.38
N VAL A 12 -7.39 26.37 2.25
CA VAL A 12 -7.17 26.41 3.70
C VAL A 12 -7.19 25.00 4.30
N GLY A 13 -8.07 24.12 3.84
CA GLY A 13 -8.14 22.73 4.30
C GLY A 13 -6.91 21.89 3.92
N ILE A 14 -6.33 22.12 2.74
CA ILE A 14 -5.18 21.32 2.25
C ILE A 14 -3.82 21.93 2.60
N ALA A 15 -3.75 23.24 2.86
CA ALA A 15 -2.49 23.94 3.15
C ALA A 15 -1.67 23.31 4.30
N PRO A 16 -2.26 22.91 5.45
CA PRO A 16 -1.52 22.26 6.53
C PRO A 16 -0.81 20.97 6.11
N LEU A 17 -1.38 20.22 5.16
CA LEU A 17 -0.79 19.00 4.64
C LEU A 17 0.49 19.28 3.84
N TYR A 18 0.44 20.30 3.00
CA TYR A 18 1.59 20.73 2.22
C TYR A 18 2.69 21.29 3.10
N VAL A 19 2.34 22.04 4.15
CA VAL A 19 3.31 22.50 5.14
C VAL A 19 4.03 21.30 5.77
N ALA A 20 3.31 20.27 6.21
CA ALA A 20 3.91 19.07 6.77
C ALA A 20 4.80 18.32 5.76
N LEU A 21 4.36 18.22 4.51
CA LEU A 21 5.13 17.59 3.43
C LEU A 21 6.42 18.35 3.12
N ILE A 22 6.36 19.67 2.99
CA ILE A 22 7.52 20.53 2.74
C ILE A 22 8.49 20.44 3.91
N LEU A 23 8.00 20.47 5.15
CA LEU A 23 8.85 20.30 6.35
C LEU A 23 9.56 18.93 6.32
N GLY A 24 8.86 17.86 5.98
CA GLY A 24 9.46 16.54 5.78
C GLY A 24 10.56 16.56 4.73
N TYR A 25 10.28 17.13 3.57
CA TYR A 25 11.27 17.24 2.49
C TYR A 25 12.50 18.05 2.91
N CYS A 26 12.28 19.22 3.53
CA CYS A 26 13.36 20.11 3.94
C CYS A 26 14.24 19.51 5.04
N SER A 27 13.64 18.74 5.95
CA SER A 27 14.36 18.12 7.06
C SER A 27 15.47 17.18 6.61
N VAL A 28 15.30 16.49 5.48
CA VAL A 28 16.30 15.61 4.89
C VAL A 28 17.19 16.35 3.91
N LYS A 29 16.61 17.13 2.98
CA LYS A 29 17.38 17.70 1.86
C LYS A 29 18.28 18.87 2.29
N TRP A 30 17.76 19.78 3.11
CA TRP A 30 18.49 20.98 3.55
C TRP A 30 19.06 20.82 4.95
N TRP A 31 18.28 20.31 5.90
CA TRP A 31 18.72 20.21 7.30
C TRP A 31 19.50 18.94 7.61
N ARG A 32 19.45 17.92 6.73
CA ARG A 32 20.12 16.61 6.91
C ARG A 32 19.88 15.99 8.30
N MET A 33 18.69 16.20 8.85
CA MET A 33 18.32 15.79 10.21
C MET A 33 18.05 14.29 10.32
N PHE A 34 17.51 13.68 9.25
CA PHE A 34 17.10 12.28 9.26
C PHE A 34 17.91 11.42 8.29
N THR A 35 18.26 10.22 8.75
CA THR A 35 18.86 9.17 7.91
C THR A 35 17.78 8.33 7.22
N PRO A 36 18.11 7.55 6.16
CA PRO A 36 17.15 6.67 5.49
C PRO A 36 16.45 5.68 6.44
N ASP A 37 17.20 5.09 7.37
CA ASP A 37 16.67 4.15 8.36
C ASP A 37 15.66 4.82 9.32
N GLN A 38 15.95 6.06 9.72
CA GLN A 38 15.02 6.86 10.53
C GLN A 38 13.75 7.20 9.74
N CYS A 39 13.87 7.48 8.43
CA CYS A 39 12.73 7.72 7.57
C CYS A 39 11.85 6.46 7.39
N GLU A 40 12.44 5.27 7.47
CA GLU A 40 11.70 4.00 7.51
C GLU A 40 11.02 3.80 8.87
N ALA A 41 11.73 4.06 9.97
CA ALA A 41 11.16 3.99 11.31
C ALA A 41 9.95 4.92 11.49
N ILE A 42 10.03 6.15 10.96
CA ILE A 42 8.90 7.09 10.94
C ILE A 42 7.74 6.54 10.10
N ASN A 43 8.01 5.92 8.94
CA ASN A 43 6.94 5.30 8.14
C ASN A 43 6.24 4.16 8.89
N ARG A 44 7.00 3.32 9.59
CA ARG A 44 6.46 2.24 10.43
C ARG A 44 5.64 2.80 11.60
N LEU A 45 6.10 3.86 12.26
CA LEU A 45 5.34 4.58 13.28
C LEU A 45 3.98 5.02 12.73
N VAL A 46 3.98 5.64 11.55
CA VAL A 46 2.74 6.09 10.90
C VAL A 46 1.83 4.90 10.59
N CYS A 47 2.37 3.86 9.94
CA CYS A 47 1.64 2.69 9.46
C CYS A 47 1.04 1.83 10.58
N TYR A 48 1.73 1.66 11.71
CA TYR A 48 1.33 0.72 12.77
C TYR A 48 0.69 1.36 14.00
N PHE A 49 0.81 2.68 14.19
CA PHE A 49 0.26 3.36 15.36
C PHE A 49 -0.73 4.45 14.99
N THR A 50 -0.27 5.45 14.23
CA THR A 50 -1.10 6.63 13.96
C THR A 50 -2.25 6.34 13.00
N TYR A 51 -1.98 5.58 11.93
CA TYR A 51 -2.94 5.30 10.89
C TYR A 51 -4.06 4.34 11.35
N PRO A 52 -3.78 3.29 12.14
CA PRO A 52 -4.84 2.51 12.79
C PRO A 52 -5.78 3.35 13.65
N MET A 53 -5.25 4.29 14.44
CA MET A 53 -6.09 5.19 15.25
C MET A 53 -6.92 6.14 14.40
N PHE A 54 -6.35 6.65 13.30
CA PHE A 54 -7.09 7.44 12.32
C PHE A 54 -8.25 6.65 11.70
N VAL A 55 -7.98 5.42 11.27
CA VAL A 55 -9.00 4.54 10.70
C VAL A 55 -10.07 4.18 11.74
N PHE A 56 -9.68 3.93 12.99
CA PHE A 56 -10.61 3.66 14.08
C PHE A 56 -11.53 4.86 14.34
N GLU A 57 -10.97 6.05 14.61
CA GLU A 57 -11.74 7.28 14.86
C GLU A 57 -12.78 7.48 13.76
N PHE A 58 -12.31 7.33 12.53
CA PHE A 58 -13.13 7.58 11.37
C PHE A 58 -14.25 6.55 11.20
N THR A 59 -13.93 5.25 11.36
CA THR A 59 -14.92 4.16 11.26
C THR A 59 -15.95 4.23 12.39
N ALA A 60 -15.51 4.57 13.60
CA ALA A 60 -16.34 4.67 14.79
C ALA A 60 -17.37 5.83 14.73
N SER A 61 -17.10 6.83 13.90
CA SER A 61 -17.93 8.05 13.77
C SER A 61 -19.09 7.90 12.77
N VAL A 62 -19.15 6.82 12.01
CA VAL A 62 -20.20 6.61 10.99
C VAL A 62 -21.42 5.93 11.59
N ASP A 63 -22.60 6.26 11.06
CA ASP A 63 -23.85 5.56 11.31
C ASP A 63 -24.07 4.46 10.24
N PRO A 64 -23.82 3.17 10.56
CA PRO A 64 -23.96 2.08 9.60
C PRO A 64 -25.40 1.92 9.10
N PHE A 65 -26.40 2.39 9.86
CA PHE A 65 -27.81 2.18 9.54
C PHE A 65 -28.34 3.17 8.51
N LYS A 66 -27.65 4.29 8.29
CA LYS A 66 -28.04 5.34 7.32
C LYS A 66 -27.17 5.35 6.06
N MET A 67 -26.44 4.27 5.79
CA MET A 67 -25.58 4.19 4.60
C MET A 67 -26.38 4.13 3.30
N ASN A 68 -25.96 4.91 2.30
CA ASN A 68 -26.56 4.85 0.98
C ASN A 68 -26.06 3.60 0.22
N TYR A 69 -26.85 2.54 0.24
CA TYR A 69 -26.48 1.25 -0.38
C TYR A 69 -26.29 1.33 -1.90
N LEU A 70 -27.04 2.20 -2.60
CA LEU A 70 -26.87 2.39 -4.05
C LEU A 70 -25.51 3.02 -4.36
N PHE A 71 -25.09 3.99 -3.55
CA PHE A 71 -23.76 4.59 -3.66
C PHE A 71 -22.66 3.55 -3.37
N MET A 72 -22.81 2.75 -2.31
CA MET A 72 -21.83 1.70 -1.97
C MET A 72 -21.77 0.60 -3.05
N ALA A 73 -22.91 0.23 -3.63
CA ALA A 73 -22.98 -0.73 -4.72
C ALA A 73 -22.29 -0.20 -5.99
N ALA A 74 -22.51 1.07 -6.34
CA ALA A 74 -21.84 1.72 -7.46
C ALA A 74 -20.31 1.74 -7.27
N ASP A 75 -19.84 2.06 -6.06
CA ASP A 75 -18.42 2.00 -5.71
C ASP A 75 -17.84 0.58 -5.86
N ALA A 76 -18.59 -0.43 -5.43
CA ALA A 76 -18.17 -1.82 -5.55
C ALA A 76 -18.11 -2.30 -7.01
N ILE A 77 -19.10 -1.94 -7.83
CA ILE A 77 -19.11 -2.27 -9.26
C ILE A 77 -17.97 -1.55 -9.99
N SER A 78 -17.73 -0.26 -9.69
CA SER A 78 -16.60 0.49 -10.24
C SER A 78 -15.27 -0.21 -10.00
N LYS A 79 -15.05 -0.71 -8.77
CA LYS A 79 -13.83 -1.44 -8.42
C LYS A 79 -13.77 -2.82 -9.07
N LEU A 80 -14.90 -3.51 -9.23
CA LEU A 80 -14.95 -4.77 -9.97
C LEU A 80 -14.57 -4.57 -11.44
N ILE A 81 -15.06 -3.49 -12.07
CA ILE A 81 -14.69 -3.11 -13.45
C ILE A 81 -13.17 -2.90 -13.54
N ILE A 82 -12.58 -2.15 -12.61
CA ILE A 82 -11.13 -1.91 -12.56
C ILE A 82 -10.36 -3.22 -12.38
N VAL A 83 -10.75 -4.08 -11.44
CA VAL A 83 -10.10 -5.37 -11.19
C VAL A 83 -10.15 -6.26 -12.43
N THR A 84 -11.30 -6.36 -13.09
CA THR A 84 -11.44 -7.15 -14.33
C THR A 84 -10.61 -6.58 -15.46
N ALA A 85 -10.58 -5.25 -15.64
CA ALA A 85 -9.75 -4.60 -16.64
C ALA A 85 -8.25 -4.85 -16.39
N LEU A 86 -7.81 -4.77 -15.14
CA LEU A 86 -6.41 -5.04 -14.76
C LEU A 86 -6.05 -6.53 -14.89
N ALA A 87 -6.97 -7.44 -14.60
CA ALA A 87 -6.76 -8.88 -14.79
C ALA A 87 -6.65 -9.22 -16.28
N CYS A 88 -7.49 -8.62 -17.13
CA CYS A 88 -7.41 -8.74 -18.58
C CYS A 88 -6.07 -8.19 -19.08
N TRP A 89 -5.67 -7.00 -18.61
CA TRP A 89 -4.38 -6.40 -18.97
C TRP A 89 -3.19 -7.26 -18.56
N ALA A 90 -3.20 -7.82 -17.35
CA ALA A 90 -2.14 -8.72 -16.86
C ALA A 90 -2.06 -10.03 -17.68
N LYS A 91 -3.18 -10.50 -18.24
CA LYS A 91 -3.22 -11.73 -19.07
C LYS A 91 -2.85 -11.47 -20.53
N CYS A 92 -3.21 -10.31 -21.07
CA CYS A 92 -3.06 -10.01 -22.50
C CYS A 92 -1.78 -9.23 -22.84
N SER A 93 -1.13 -8.59 -21.87
CA SER A 93 0.04 -7.75 -22.12
C SER A 93 1.31 -8.35 -21.52
N SER A 94 2.37 -8.45 -22.32
CA SER A 94 3.72 -8.82 -21.84
C SER A 94 4.31 -7.83 -20.83
N LYS A 95 3.75 -6.61 -20.75
CA LYS A 95 4.16 -5.56 -19.79
C LYS A 95 3.38 -5.62 -18.47
N GLY A 96 2.32 -6.44 -18.37
CA GLY A 96 1.46 -6.52 -17.20
C GLY A 96 2.00 -7.45 -16.12
N SER A 97 2.71 -6.91 -15.12
CA SER A 97 3.14 -7.68 -13.94
C SER A 97 2.11 -7.58 -12.81
N TYR A 98 2.01 -8.62 -11.99
CA TYR A 98 1.20 -8.63 -10.76
C TYR A 98 1.45 -7.40 -9.86
N CYS A 99 2.70 -6.95 -9.75
CA CYS A 99 3.06 -5.73 -9.01
C CYS A 99 2.39 -4.48 -9.61
N TRP A 100 2.43 -4.35 -10.94
CA TRP A 100 1.82 -3.24 -11.66
C TRP A 100 0.29 -3.27 -11.59
N SER A 101 -0.33 -4.44 -11.52
CA SER A 101 -1.78 -4.55 -11.27
C SER A 101 -2.15 -3.99 -9.90
N ILE A 102 -1.40 -4.32 -8.84
CA ILE A 102 -1.67 -3.80 -7.48
C ILE A 102 -1.49 -2.28 -7.46
N THR A 103 -0.40 -1.77 -8.03
CA THR A 103 -0.14 -0.33 -8.10
C THR A 103 -1.18 0.41 -8.93
N SER A 104 -1.61 -0.16 -10.07
CA SER A 104 -2.64 0.45 -10.92
C SER A 104 -4.01 0.45 -10.26
N PHE A 105 -4.36 -0.62 -9.54
CA PHE A 105 -5.56 -0.65 -8.70
C PHE A 105 -5.49 0.43 -7.62
N SER A 106 -4.37 0.52 -6.91
CA SER A 106 -4.15 1.53 -5.89
C SER A 106 -4.30 2.97 -6.43
N LEU A 107 -3.69 3.25 -7.60
CA LEU A 107 -3.73 4.56 -8.28
C LEU A 107 -5.12 4.95 -8.79
N SER A 108 -5.95 3.97 -9.18
CA SER A 108 -7.28 4.25 -9.73
C SER A 108 -8.37 4.30 -8.66
N THR A 109 -8.17 3.66 -7.51
CA THR A 109 -9.24 3.44 -6.52
C THR A 109 -9.04 4.15 -5.19
N LEU A 110 -7.81 4.38 -4.73
CA LEU A 110 -7.56 4.89 -3.38
C LEU A 110 -7.48 6.41 -3.37
N THR A 111 -8.59 7.02 -2.96
CA THR A 111 -8.78 8.47 -2.97
C THR A 111 -8.53 9.08 -1.59
N SER A 112 -8.03 10.33 -1.52
CA SER A 112 -7.90 11.10 -0.27
C SER A 112 -9.23 11.79 0.10
N SER A 113 -10.30 11.01 0.17
CA SER A 113 -11.68 11.50 0.32
C SER A 113 -11.91 12.33 1.59
N LEU A 114 -11.24 12.01 2.69
CA LEU A 114 -11.50 12.68 3.97
C LEU A 114 -10.79 14.02 4.10
N VAL A 115 -9.55 14.07 3.64
CA VAL A 115 -8.71 15.25 3.87
C VAL A 115 -9.02 16.34 2.84
N VAL A 116 -9.19 15.96 1.58
CA VAL A 116 -9.47 16.89 0.48
C VAL A 116 -10.94 16.84 0.06
N GLY A 117 -11.56 15.66 0.05
CA GLY A 117 -12.92 15.48 -0.46
C GLY A 117 -14.00 16.13 0.40
N VAL A 118 -13.95 15.98 1.73
CA VAL A 118 -14.94 16.59 2.64
C VAL A 118 -15.02 18.11 2.49
N PRO A 119 -13.93 18.90 2.62
CA PRO A 119 -14.04 20.35 2.45
C PRO A 119 -14.49 20.74 1.03
N PHE A 120 -14.03 20.02 0.01
CA PHE A 120 -14.38 20.28 -1.39
C PHE A 120 -15.86 20.05 -1.68
N LEU A 121 -16.35 18.84 -1.38
CA LEU A 121 -17.72 18.43 -1.67
C LEU A 121 -18.74 19.13 -0.76
N LYS A 122 -18.35 19.48 0.47
CA LYS A 122 -19.19 20.31 1.37
C LYS A 122 -19.49 21.67 0.76
N SER A 123 -18.49 22.32 0.17
CA SER A 123 -18.65 23.63 -0.45
C SER A 123 -19.53 23.59 -1.71
N MET A 124 -19.59 22.46 -2.42
CA MET A 124 -20.25 22.38 -3.72
C MET A 124 -21.65 21.76 -3.68
N TYR A 125 -21.85 20.75 -2.83
CA TYR A 125 -23.08 19.96 -2.76
C TYR A 125 -23.68 19.92 -1.34
N GLY A 126 -23.08 20.66 -0.39
CA GLY A 126 -23.59 20.80 0.96
C GLY A 126 -23.41 19.56 1.85
N PRO A 127 -24.19 19.44 2.94
CA PRO A 127 -24.03 18.38 3.95
C PRO A 127 -24.26 16.97 3.41
N MET A 128 -25.18 16.80 2.46
CA MET A 128 -25.50 15.50 1.87
C MET A 128 -24.26 14.85 1.24
N ALA A 129 -23.43 15.63 0.55
CA ALA A 129 -22.21 15.11 -0.05
C ALA A 129 -21.14 14.75 1.00
N VAL A 130 -21.09 15.48 2.13
CA VAL A 130 -20.21 15.12 3.24
C VAL A 130 -20.56 13.73 3.77
N ASP A 131 -21.84 13.46 3.98
CA ASP A 131 -22.30 12.16 4.47
C ASP A 131 -21.94 11.03 3.49
N LEU A 132 -22.14 11.23 2.18
CA LEU A 132 -21.76 10.25 1.16
C LEU A 132 -20.25 9.96 1.13
N VAL A 133 -19.43 11.01 1.19
CA VAL A 133 -17.97 10.90 1.16
C VAL A 133 -17.45 10.17 2.39
N VAL A 134 -18.01 10.48 3.55
CA VAL A 134 -17.67 9.83 4.81
C VAL A 134 -18.05 8.35 4.76
N GLN A 135 -19.28 8.03 4.35
CA GLN A 135 -19.74 6.64 4.22
C GLN A 135 -18.86 5.83 3.25
N SER A 136 -18.57 6.40 2.08
CA SER A 136 -17.73 5.76 1.07
C SER A 136 -16.29 5.55 1.53
N SER A 137 -15.72 6.53 2.24
CA SER A 137 -14.38 6.40 2.81
C SER A 137 -14.31 5.28 3.84
N VAL A 138 -15.38 5.06 4.63
CA VAL A 138 -15.43 3.94 5.60
C VAL A 138 -15.49 2.63 4.85
N PHE A 139 -16.36 2.52 3.84
CA PHE A 139 -16.42 1.32 3.00
C PHE A 139 -15.07 1.04 2.32
N GLN A 140 -14.37 2.09 1.88
CA GLN A 140 -13.01 2.01 1.34
C GLN A 140 -11.99 1.51 2.37
N ALA A 141 -12.04 1.98 3.62
CA ALA A 141 -11.16 1.49 4.67
C ALA A 141 -11.50 0.05 5.09
N LEU A 142 -12.78 -0.30 5.21
CA LEU A 142 -13.22 -1.62 5.68
C LEU A 142 -12.97 -2.72 4.64
N VAL A 143 -13.41 -2.49 3.41
CA VAL A 143 -13.42 -3.53 2.37
C VAL A 143 -12.16 -3.42 1.53
N TRP A 144 -11.97 -2.28 0.87
CA TRP A 144 -10.96 -2.15 -0.19
C TRP A 144 -9.54 -2.09 0.35
N LEU A 145 -9.33 -1.43 1.48
CA LEU A 145 -8.04 -1.42 2.14
C LEU A 145 -7.68 -2.79 2.72
N SER A 146 -8.65 -3.52 3.30
CA SER A 146 -8.43 -4.89 3.77
C SER A 146 -8.06 -5.83 2.61
N VAL A 147 -8.74 -5.71 1.46
CA VAL A 147 -8.40 -6.47 0.24
C VAL A 147 -7.00 -6.10 -0.25
N LEU A 148 -6.66 -4.80 -0.27
CA LEU A 148 -5.33 -4.35 -0.68
C LEU A 148 -4.24 -4.90 0.26
N LEU A 149 -4.44 -4.79 1.58
CA LEU A 149 -3.51 -5.31 2.59
C LEU A 149 -3.35 -6.82 2.47
N PHE A 150 -4.45 -7.55 2.24
CA PHE A 150 -4.41 -8.99 1.98
C PHE A 150 -3.54 -9.31 0.76
N VAL A 151 -3.74 -8.60 -0.35
CA VAL A 151 -2.99 -8.79 -1.60
C VAL A 151 -1.51 -8.41 -1.43
N LEU A 152 -1.21 -7.35 -0.68
CA LEU A 152 0.16 -6.94 -0.36
C LEU A 152 0.87 -7.96 0.55
N GLU A 153 0.17 -8.49 1.56
CA GLU A 153 0.71 -9.51 2.46
C GLU A 153 0.90 -10.85 1.75
N LEU A 154 0.00 -11.18 0.83
CA LEU A 154 0.14 -12.31 -0.08
C LEU A 154 1.39 -12.17 -0.95
N ARG A 155 1.60 -11.01 -1.57
CA ARG A 155 2.82 -10.70 -2.34
C ARG A 155 4.07 -10.87 -1.48
N ARG A 156 4.11 -10.24 -0.31
CA ARG A 156 5.26 -10.28 0.62
C ARG A 156 5.58 -11.71 1.05
N THR A 157 4.57 -12.47 1.46
CA THR A 157 4.73 -13.86 1.91
C THR A 157 5.17 -14.79 0.78
N ARG A 158 4.64 -14.59 -0.44
CA ARG A 158 5.07 -15.36 -1.63
C ARG A 158 6.53 -15.06 -1.98
N ASN A 159 6.93 -13.79 -1.95
CA ASN A 159 8.31 -13.40 -2.24
C ASN A 159 9.28 -13.97 -1.20
N GLN A 160 8.90 -13.97 0.09
CA GLN A 160 9.72 -14.58 1.15
C GLN A 160 9.91 -16.09 0.93
N LEU A 161 8.84 -16.79 0.52
CA LEU A 161 8.91 -18.23 0.22
C LEU A 161 9.86 -18.55 -0.93
N HIS A 162 9.80 -17.76 -2.02
CA HIS A 162 10.72 -17.94 -3.15
C HIS A 162 12.19 -17.80 -2.72
N CYS A 163 12.53 -16.83 -1.86
CA CYS A 163 13.90 -16.70 -1.35
C CYS A 163 14.35 -17.90 -0.51
N PHE A 164 13.46 -18.54 0.25
CA PHE A 164 13.80 -19.73 1.04
C PHE A 164 14.01 -20.98 0.17
N ASP A 165 13.30 -21.09 -0.96
CA ASP A 165 13.49 -22.20 -1.89
C ASP A 165 14.82 -22.04 -2.65
N ASP A 166 15.19 -20.81 -3.04
CA ASP A 166 16.48 -20.53 -3.72
C ASP A 166 17.70 -20.79 -2.79
N ASP A 167 17.64 -20.41 -1.50
CA ASP A 167 18.72 -20.66 -0.52
C ASP A 167 18.92 -22.15 -0.17
N HIS A 168 17.90 -23.01 -0.41
CA HIS A 168 18.02 -24.45 -0.17
C HIS A 168 18.63 -25.21 -1.35
N ASP A 169 18.47 -24.71 -2.59
CA ASP A 169 19.09 -25.32 -3.77
C ASP A 169 20.59 -24.99 -3.87
N ASP A 170 21.04 -23.83 -3.36
CA ASP A 170 22.47 -23.47 -3.34
C ASP A 170 23.28 -24.16 -2.22
N ASN A 171 22.62 -24.72 -1.19
CA ASN A 171 23.28 -25.43 -0.09
C ASN A 171 23.44 -26.95 -0.31
N ILE A 172 23.12 -27.47 -1.50
CA ILE A 172 23.35 -28.87 -1.88
C ILE A 172 24.54 -28.93 -2.87
N ILE A 173 25.70 -28.43 -2.45
CA ILE A 173 26.99 -28.79 -3.04
C ILE A 173 27.82 -29.48 -1.95
N VAL A 174 27.68 -30.81 -1.93
CA VAL A 174 28.62 -31.85 -1.47
C VAL A 174 29.59 -31.46 -0.35
N THR A 175 29.28 -31.88 0.88
CA THR A 175 30.30 -32.34 1.83
C THR A 175 29.97 -33.77 2.26
N HIS A 176 30.61 -34.73 1.60
CA HIS A 176 30.80 -36.07 2.13
C HIS A 176 32.30 -36.34 2.08
N ASP A 177 32.99 -36.14 3.19
CA ASP A 177 33.92 -37.15 3.66
C ASP A 177 34.03 -37.11 5.19
N GLN A 178 33.84 -38.27 5.80
CA GLN A 178 34.03 -38.53 7.22
C GLN A 178 35.29 -39.39 7.32
N THR A 179 36.33 -38.88 7.95
CA THR A 179 37.29 -39.74 8.65
C THR A 179 37.50 -39.24 10.06
N THR A 180 37.21 -40.16 10.98
CA THR A 180 37.48 -40.14 12.41
C THR A 180 38.98 -40.10 12.68
N ASP A 181 39.41 -39.26 13.62
CA ASP A 181 40.27 -39.68 14.74
C ASP A 181 40.26 -38.59 15.84
N GLY A 182 40.15 -39.03 17.08
CA GLY A 182 39.87 -38.16 18.22
C GLY A 182 41.11 -37.61 18.92
N HIS A 183 41.00 -36.42 19.51
CA HIS A 183 41.52 -36.16 20.84
C HIS A 183 40.95 -34.86 21.45
N VAL A 184 40.90 -34.90 22.78
CA VAL A 184 40.41 -33.93 23.75
C VAL A 184 41.21 -32.63 23.72
N ALA A 185 40.57 -31.47 23.91
CA ALA A 185 40.88 -30.44 24.92
C ALA A 185 40.48 -29.02 24.51
N ALA A 186 40.30 -28.22 25.56
CA ALA A 186 39.76 -26.87 25.62
C ALA A 186 40.68 -25.76 25.10
N ALA A 187 40.08 -24.55 25.07
CA ALA A 187 40.67 -23.28 25.49
C ALA A 187 41.38 -22.39 24.43
N THR A 188 40.76 -21.20 24.25
CA THR A 188 41.39 -19.87 24.38
C THR A 188 42.22 -19.29 23.22
N ALA A 189 41.79 -18.08 22.83
CA ALA A 189 42.48 -16.93 22.23
C ALA A 189 43.99 -16.99 21.97
N ALA A 190 44.42 -16.51 20.78
CA ALA A 190 45.24 -15.29 20.60
C ALA A 190 45.97 -15.26 19.24
N THR A 191 45.86 -14.09 18.61
CA THR A 191 46.74 -13.32 17.71
C THR A 191 48.17 -13.81 17.36
N THR A 192 48.53 -13.55 16.09
CA THR A 192 49.76 -12.90 15.54
C THR A 192 50.78 -13.71 14.70
N THR A 193 51.09 -13.10 13.54
CA THR A 193 52.39 -12.89 12.82
C THR A 193 52.99 -13.94 11.86
N THR A 194 53.36 -13.40 10.67
CA THR A 194 54.55 -13.63 9.80
C THR A 194 54.72 -15.02 9.15
N ASP A 195 55.28 -15.22 7.95
CA ASP A 195 55.88 -14.40 6.88
C ASP A 195 56.03 -15.30 5.62
N GLU A 196 56.18 -14.66 4.46
CA GLU A 196 56.91 -15.03 3.22
C GLU A 196 56.95 -16.46 2.60
N GLY A 197 56.81 -16.52 1.26
CA GLY A 197 57.73 -17.32 0.42
C GLY A 197 57.17 -18.24 -0.69
N ASN A 198 57.16 -17.73 -1.93
CA ASN A 198 57.59 -18.32 -3.22
C ASN A 198 57.13 -19.70 -3.81
N ASN A 199 56.73 -19.59 -5.09
CA ASN A 199 57.09 -20.37 -6.31
C ASN A 199 56.46 -21.73 -6.68
N LEU A 200 55.73 -21.68 -7.81
CA LEU A 200 55.89 -22.38 -9.11
C LEU A 200 56.02 -23.93 -9.21
N ASP A 201 55.09 -24.45 -10.02
CA ASP A 201 55.25 -25.40 -11.15
C ASP A 201 55.03 -26.93 -11.01
N GLN A 202 54.30 -27.42 -12.03
CA GLN A 202 54.40 -28.70 -12.78
C GLN A 202 53.55 -29.97 -12.44
N ASN A 203 52.67 -30.27 -13.42
CA ASN A 203 52.47 -31.52 -14.18
C ASN A 203 52.12 -32.88 -13.50
N GLN A 204 50.90 -33.37 -13.79
CA GLN A 204 50.45 -34.65 -14.43
C GLN A 204 51.34 -35.93 -14.30
N PRO A 205 50.82 -37.20 -14.27
CA PRO A 205 49.67 -37.67 -15.06
C PRO A 205 48.75 -38.80 -14.51
N SER A 206 47.74 -39.05 -15.35
CA SER A 206 46.69 -40.06 -15.41
C SER A 206 47.04 -41.48 -14.96
N ASN A 207 46.05 -42.18 -14.39
CA ASN A 207 45.93 -43.64 -14.54
C ASN A 207 44.45 -44.03 -14.63
N ASP A 208 44.12 -44.61 -15.78
CA ASP A 208 42.84 -45.23 -16.11
C ASP A 208 42.70 -46.56 -15.36
N ILE A 209 41.60 -46.74 -14.61
CA ILE A 209 41.10 -48.08 -14.27
C ILE A 209 39.61 -48.12 -14.56
N ASN A 210 39.28 -48.84 -15.61
CA ASN A 210 37.94 -49.15 -16.07
C ASN A 210 37.50 -50.48 -15.42
N ILE A 211 36.48 -50.48 -14.57
CA ILE A 211 35.75 -51.71 -14.20
C ILE A 211 34.25 -51.47 -14.34
N ASN A 212 33.66 -52.35 -15.13
CA ASN A 212 32.30 -52.33 -15.63
C ASN A 212 31.35 -53.07 -14.67
N ILE A 213 30.17 -52.47 -14.45
CA ILE A 213 28.84 -53.04 -14.15
C ILE A 213 28.72 -53.96 -12.91
N GLY A 214 28.09 -53.39 -11.88
CA GLY A 214 27.26 -54.09 -10.92
C GLY A 214 25.96 -53.32 -10.71
N ASP A 215 24.87 -53.77 -11.34
CA ASP A 215 23.51 -53.26 -11.16
C ASP A 215 23.14 -53.20 -9.67
N SER A 216 23.05 -51.99 -9.13
CA SER A 216 22.43 -51.73 -7.84
C SER A 216 21.46 -50.56 -7.99
N LYS A 217 20.19 -50.96 -8.13
CA LYS A 217 18.96 -50.17 -8.19
C LYS A 217 19.12 -48.74 -7.67
N SER A 218 19.06 -47.78 -8.59
CA SER A 218 18.77 -46.38 -8.33
C SER A 218 17.43 -46.28 -7.58
N SER A 219 17.49 -46.19 -6.25
CA SER A 219 16.42 -45.59 -5.47
C SER A 219 16.50 -44.08 -5.68
N ARG A 220 15.91 -43.62 -6.77
CA ARG A 220 15.64 -42.23 -7.06
C ARG A 220 14.76 -41.68 -5.93
N SER A 221 15.37 -41.10 -4.90
CA SER A 221 14.67 -40.24 -3.96
C SER A 221 14.26 -39.01 -4.75
N THR A 222 13.07 -39.07 -5.33
CA THR A 222 12.35 -37.89 -5.78
C THR A 222 12.21 -36.96 -4.57
N SER A 223 13.08 -35.97 -4.47
CA SER A 223 12.84 -34.77 -3.67
C SER A 223 11.55 -34.16 -4.21
N SER A 224 10.43 -34.51 -3.59
CA SER A 224 9.16 -33.91 -3.94
C SER A 224 9.30 -32.43 -3.60
N ASN A 225 9.41 -31.60 -4.62
CA ASN A 225 9.30 -30.16 -4.54
C ASN A 225 7.90 -29.86 -3.97
N ARG A 226 7.79 -29.82 -2.63
CA ARG A 226 6.53 -29.54 -1.94
C ARG A 226 6.32 -28.04 -2.02
N GLN A 227 5.84 -27.58 -3.18
CA GLN A 227 5.19 -26.29 -3.27
C GLN A 227 4.21 -26.19 -2.08
N PRO A 228 4.37 -25.19 -1.20
CA PRO A 228 3.53 -25.08 -0.02
C PRO A 228 2.08 -25.02 -0.48
N SER A 229 1.24 -25.90 0.06
CA SER A 229 -0.17 -25.97 -0.31
C SER A 229 -0.78 -24.57 -0.28
N PHE A 230 -1.46 -24.16 -1.35
CA PHE A 230 -2.13 -22.86 -1.46
C PHE A 230 -2.94 -22.52 -0.20
N TRP A 231 -3.59 -23.53 0.40
CA TRP A 231 -4.31 -23.42 1.65
C TRP A 231 -3.43 -23.00 2.84
N SER A 232 -2.24 -23.60 2.97
CA SER A 232 -1.27 -23.26 4.02
C SER A 232 -0.73 -21.84 3.86
N LEU A 233 -0.51 -21.41 2.62
CA LEU A 233 -0.11 -20.04 2.30
C LEU A 233 -1.23 -19.06 2.67
N MET A 234 -2.48 -19.37 2.31
CA MET A 234 -3.63 -18.54 2.66
C MET A 234 -3.87 -18.45 4.16
N LYS A 235 -3.72 -19.54 4.90
CA LYS A 235 -3.81 -19.53 6.37
C LYS A 235 -2.76 -18.61 7.00
N ARG A 236 -1.51 -18.63 6.50
CA ARG A 236 -0.44 -17.74 6.97
C ARG A 236 -0.76 -16.28 6.70
N VAL A 237 -1.19 -15.96 5.48
CA VAL A 237 -1.54 -14.58 5.08
C VAL A 237 -2.72 -14.05 5.92
N TRP A 238 -3.78 -14.85 6.11
CA TRP A 238 -4.93 -14.43 6.92
C TRP A 238 -4.54 -14.19 8.38
N LEU A 239 -3.67 -15.03 8.95
CA LEU A 239 -3.18 -14.83 10.31
C LEU A 239 -2.31 -13.58 10.44
N LYS A 240 -1.45 -13.30 9.45
CA LYS A 240 -0.65 -12.06 9.42
C LYS A 240 -1.53 -10.82 9.26
N LEU A 241 -2.55 -10.89 8.41
CA LEU A 241 -3.51 -9.81 8.22
C LEU A 241 -4.34 -9.55 9.48
N ALA A 242 -4.80 -10.59 10.17
CA ALA A 242 -5.54 -10.47 11.43
C ALA A 242 -4.68 -9.83 12.55
N LYS A 243 -3.36 -9.99 12.48
CA LYS A 243 -2.40 -9.32 13.37
C LYS A 243 -2.03 -7.90 12.90
N ASN A 244 -2.46 -7.47 11.71
CA ASN A 244 -2.16 -6.14 11.19
C ASN A 244 -3.01 -5.08 11.92
N PRO A 245 -2.37 -4.05 12.52
CA PRO A 245 -3.04 -2.95 13.17
C PRO A 245 -4.17 -2.27 12.41
N ASN A 246 -4.00 -2.09 11.11
CA ASN A 246 -5.00 -1.44 10.29
C ASN A 246 -6.25 -2.30 10.11
N SER A 247 -6.09 -3.63 10.05
CA SER A 247 -7.21 -4.55 9.87
C SER A 247 -8.06 -4.66 11.13
N TYR A 248 -7.45 -4.82 12.31
CA TYR A 248 -8.26 -4.89 13.53
C TYR A 248 -8.83 -3.52 13.92
N ALA A 249 -8.15 -2.40 13.64
CA ALA A 249 -8.69 -1.07 13.91
C ALA A 249 -9.99 -0.80 13.13
N CYS A 250 -10.06 -1.23 11.87
CA CYS A 250 -11.28 -1.26 11.07
C CYS A 250 -12.40 -2.05 11.76
N ILE A 251 -12.10 -3.29 12.17
CA ILE A 251 -13.08 -4.20 12.78
C ILE A 251 -13.61 -3.64 14.10
N ILE A 252 -12.72 -3.19 14.99
CA ILE A 252 -13.10 -2.60 16.27
C ILE A 252 -13.89 -1.31 16.03
N GLY A 253 -13.48 -0.48 15.06
CA GLY A 253 -14.17 0.75 14.72
C GLY A 253 -15.59 0.51 14.23
N ILE A 254 -15.81 -0.46 13.34
CA ILE A 254 -17.16 -0.77 12.84
C ILE A 254 -18.01 -1.44 13.91
N THR A 255 -17.44 -2.36 14.72
CA THR A 255 -18.14 -2.95 15.86
C THR A 255 -18.57 -1.86 16.85
N TRP A 256 -17.70 -0.88 17.12
CA TRP A 256 -18.02 0.27 17.95
C TRP A 256 -19.13 1.12 17.34
N ALA A 257 -19.06 1.44 16.05
CA ALA A 257 -20.11 2.18 15.35
C ALA A 257 -21.48 1.48 15.41
N PHE A 258 -21.52 0.16 15.25
CA PHE A 258 -22.77 -0.59 15.43
C PHE A 258 -23.28 -0.51 16.87
N LEU A 259 -22.39 -0.68 17.86
CA LEU A 259 -22.74 -0.64 19.28
C LEU A 259 -23.24 0.73 19.71
N SER A 260 -22.51 1.80 19.34
CA SER A 260 -22.82 3.18 19.70
C SER A 260 -24.14 3.64 19.10
N ASN A 261 -24.39 3.37 17.82
CA ASN A 261 -25.64 3.76 17.15
C ASN A 261 -26.84 2.92 17.59
N ARG A 262 -26.63 1.63 17.90
CA ARG A 262 -27.72 0.75 18.37
C ARG A 262 -28.17 1.09 19.79
N TRP A 263 -27.23 1.36 20.68
CA TRP A 263 -27.50 1.64 22.10
C TRP A 263 -27.41 3.13 22.48
N ASN A 264 -27.21 4.03 21.51
CA ASN A 264 -26.97 5.47 21.73
C ASN A 264 -25.87 5.75 22.76
N PHE A 265 -24.85 4.89 22.80
CA PHE A 265 -23.73 5.01 23.73
C PHE A 265 -22.67 5.98 23.17
N LYS A 266 -22.36 7.05 23.89
CA LYS A 266 -21.28 7.98 23.53
C LYS A 266 -19.94 7.44 24.01
N MET A 267 -18.89 7.64 23.21
CA MET A 267 -17.54 7.24 23.62
C MET A 267 -17.09 8.04 24.85
N PRO A 268 -16.50 7.40 25.87
CA PRO A 268 -15.97 8.14 27.02
C PRO A 268 -14.92 9.15 26.57
N ASN A 269 -14.98 10.37 27.11
CA ASN A 269 -14.08 11.47 26.72
C ASN A 269 -12.59 11.12 26.82
N ILE A 270 -12.20 10.23 27.74
CA ILE A 270 -10.82 9.76 27.91
C ILE A 270 -10.37 8.96 26.67
N MET A 271 -11.21 8.05 26.18
CA MET A 271 -10.92 7.28 24.97
C MET A 271 -10.93 8.18 23.74
N GLU A 272 -11.94 9.04 23.62
CA GLU A 272 -12.07 9.99 22.49
C GLU A 272 -10.87 10.91 22.39
N GLY A 273 -10.49 11.57 23.49
CA GLY A 273 -9.32 12.43 23.50
C GLY A 273 -8.03 11.68 23.13
N SER A 274 -7.85 10.46 23.64
CA SER A 274 -6.64 9.66 23.35
C SER A 274 -6.53 9.29 21.87
N ILE A 275 -7.62 8.80 21.28
CA ILE A 275 -7.70 8.42 19.88
C ILE A 275 -7.52 9.66 18.98
N LEU A 276 -8.20 10.76 19.31
CA LEU A 276 -8.18 12.00 18.54
C LEU A 276 -6.77 12.61 18.45
N ILE A 277 -6.01 12.60 19.54
CA ILE A 277 -4.62 13.10 19.54
C ILE A 277 -3.77 12.30 18.56
N MET A 278 -3.84 10.97 18.63
CA MET A 278 -3.03 10.08 17.79
C MET A 278 -3.45 10.13 16.31
N SER A 279 -4.75 10.16 16.05
CA SER A 279 -5.32 10.24 14.70
C SER A 279 -5.00 11.56 13.99
N ARG A 280 -5.16 12.70 14.69
CA ARG A 280 -4.80 14.01 14.14
C ARG A 280 -3.30 14.10 13.85
N ALA A 281 -2.47 13.54 14.74
CA ALA A 281 -1.03 13.41 14.47
C ALA A 281 -0.75 12.52 13.25
N GLY A 282 -1.55 11.48 13.01
CA GLY A 282 -1.38 10.55 11.90
C GLY A 282 -1.45 11.18 10.52
N THR A 283 -2.40 12.08 10.28
CA THR A 283 -2.51 12.75 8.97
C THR A 283 -1.29 13.63 8.69
N GLY A 284 -0.82 14.40 9.68
CA GLY A 284 0.35 15.27 9.54
C GLY A 284 1.66 14.49 9.42
N THR A 285 1.87 13.49 10.26
CA THR A 285 3.06 12.63 10.22
C THR A 285 3.12 11.75 8.97
N ALA A 286 1.98 11.35 8.42
CA ALA A 286 1.89 10.70 7.11
C ALA A 286 2.41 11.59 5.98
N MET A 287 1.95 12.85 5.91
CA MET A 287 2.44 13.81 4.93
C MET A 287 3.93 14.14 5.14
N PHE A 288 4.37 14.24 6.39
CA PHE A 288 5.79 14.42 6.71
C PHE A 288 6.64 13.23 6.24
N SER A 289 6.23 11.99 6.54
CA SER A 289 6.89 10.75 6.10
C SER A 289 7.02 10.66 4.58
N MET A 290 5.99 11.15 3.88
CA MET A 290 6.00 11.24 2.43
C MET A 290 7.02 12.28 1.93
N GLY A 291 7.09 13.45 2.57
CA GLY A 291 8.12 14.45 2.31
C GLY A 291 9.54 13.92 2.53
N LEU A 292 9.77 13.19 3.62
CA LEU A 292 11.04 12.50 3.89
C LEU A 292 11.43 11.57 2.74
N PHE A 293 10.51 10.70 2.32
CA PHE A 293 10.75 9.75 1.24
C PHE A 293 11.10 10.44 -0.07
N MET A 294 10.40 11.53 -0.39
CA MET A 294 10.69 12.30 -1.60
C MET A 294 12.08 12.96 -1.56
N ALA A 295 12.51 13.44 -0.40
CA ALA A 295 13.84 14.05 -0.27
C ALA A 295 14.99 13.04 -0.39
N LEU A 296 14.73 11.77 -0.08
CA LEU A 296 15.68 10.68 -0.28
C LEU A 296 15.84 10.28 -1.75
N GLN A 297 14.89 10.61 -2.62
CA GLN A 297 15.00 10.35 -4.05
C GLN A 297 15.93 11.39 -4.70
N GLU A 298 16.74 10.97 -5.68
CA GLU A 298 17.63 11.88 -6.42
C GLU A 298 16.85 12.92 -7.23
N LYS A 299 15.62 12.57 -7.65
CA LYS A 299 14.70 13.42 -8.41
C LYS A 299 13.35 13.47 -7.70
N VAL A 300 12.75 14.66 -7.68
CA VAL A 300 11.38 14.88 -7.19
C VAL A 300 10.36 14.02 -7.97
N ILE A 301 10.65 13.74 -9.25
CA ILE A 301 9.93 12.76 -10.08
C ILE A 301 10.81 11.51 -10.21
N ALA A 302 10.76 10.65 -9.20
CA ALA A 302 11.61 9.46 -9.16
C ALA A 302 11.30 8.45 -10.28
N CYS A 303 10.05 8.39 -10.74
CA CYS A 303 9.59 7.36 -11.68
C CYS A 303 9.61 7.78 -13.17
N GLY A 304 10.04 9.01 -13.49
CA GLY A 304 10.02 9.55 -14.85
C GLY A 304 8.64 10.03 -15.34
N ALA A 305 8.63 10.75 -16.47
CA ALA A 305 7.44 11.43 -16.98
C ALA A 305 6.33 10.45 -17.44
N ASN A 306 6.69 9.38 -18.15
CA ASN A 306 5.72 8.43 -18.72
C ASN A 306 4.90 7.72 -17.63
N LEU A 307 5.54 7.30 -16.54
CA LEU A 307 4.86 6.62 -15.43
C LEU A 307 4.02 7.59 -14.59
N THR A 308 4.45 8.85 -14.50
CA THR A 308 3.65 9.92 -13.89
C THR A 308 2.37 10.18 -14.70
N VAL A 309 2.48 10.35 -16.02
CA VAL A 309 1.32 10.53 -16.91
C VAL A 309 0.38 9.33 -16.84
N PHE A 310 0.93 8.11 -16.83
CA PHE A 310 0.14 6.89 -16.63
C PHE A 310 -0.62 6.89 -15.30
N GLY A 311 0.04 7.24 -14.19
CA GLY A 311 -0.60 7.33 -12.88
C GLY A 311 -1.71 8.40 -12.83
N MET A 312 -1.49 9.56 -13.45
CA MET A 312 -2.50 10.62 -13.54
C MET A 312 -3.69 10.20 -14.39
N ALA A 313 -3.46 9.51 -15.50
CA ALA A 313 -4.53 8.99 -16.35
C ALA A 313 -5.36 7.92 -15.60
N LEU A 314 -4.71 7.01 -14.88
CA LEU A 314 -5.42 6.04 -14.05
C LEU A 314 -6.25 6.73 -12.94
N ARG A 315 -5.67 7.74 -12.29
CA ARG A 315 -6.30 8.43 -11.17
C ARG A 315 -7.49 9.27 -11.62
N PHE A 316 -7.28 10.15 -12.59
CA PHE A 316 -8.26 11.18 -12.97
C PHE A 316 -9.13 10.80 -14.15
N ILE A 317 -8.81 9.75 -14.91
CA ILE A 317 -9.65 9.30 -16.04
C ILE A 317 -10.25 7.94 -15.72
N ALA A 318 -9.41 6.91 -15.50
CA ALA A 318 -9.91 5.55 -15.33
C ALA A 318 -10.77 5.38 -14.08
N GLY A 319 -10.37 5.95 -12.94
CA GLY A 319 -11.14 5.93 -11.69
C GLY A 319 -12.54 6.56 -11.83
N PRO A 320 -12.65 7.84 -12.25
CA PRO A 320 -13.93 8.51 -12.47
C PRO A 320 -14.79 7.85 -13.55
N LEU A 321 -14.18 7.34 -14.63
CA LEU A 321 -14.91 6.62 -15.68
C LEU A 321 -15.52 5.32 -15.14
N ALA A 322 -14.74 4.52 -14.41
CA ALA A 322 -15.25 3.31 -13.78
C ALA A 322 -16.38 3.62 -12.78
N MET A 323 -16.25 4.73 -12.03
CA MET A 323 -17.32 5.18 -11.13
C MET A 323 -18.57 5.62 -11.89
N ALA A 324 -18.43 6.34 -13.00
CA ALA A 324 -19.56 6.71 -13.85
C ALA A 324 -20.29 5.47 -14.38
N LEU A 325 -19.55 4.49 -14.91
CA LEU A 325 -20.11 3.22 -15.40
C LEU A 325 -20.81 2.43 -14.27
N GLY A 326 -20.18 2.31 -13.10
CA GLY A 326 -20.78 1.64 -11.94
C GLY A 326 -22.02 2.35 -11.44
N SER A 327 -22.03 3.68 -11.48
CA SER A 327 -23.18 4.49 -11.06
C SER A 327 -24.36 4.36 -12.02
N VAL A 328 -24.11 4.34 -13.34
CA VAL A 328 -25.14 4.07 -14.36
C VAL A 328 -25.70 2.65 -14.21
N ALA A 329 -24.84 1.65 -13.96
CA ALA A 329 -25.26 0.26 -13.79
C ALA A 329 -26.22 0.06 -12.59
N VAL A 330 -26.09 0.88 -11.54
CA VAL A 330 -26.94 0.83 -10.34
C VAL A 330 -28.13 1.80 -10.43
N GLY A 331 -28.17 2.67 -11.44
CA GLY A 331 -29.22 3.66 -11.60
C GLY A 331 -29.12 4.84 -10.63
N LEU A 332 -27.90 5.28 -10.30
CA LEU A 332 -27.69 6.54 -9.58
C LEU A 332 -27.98 7.73 -10.50
N HIS A 333 -28.72 8.72 -9.99
CA HIS A 333 -29.11 9.93 -10.71
C HIS A 333 -28.88 11.19 -9.86
N GLY A 334 -28.88 12.35 -10.52
CA GLY A 334 -28.80 13.66 -9.86
C GLY A 334 -27.50 13.89 -9.09
N ASP A 335 -27.59 14.60 -7.96
CA ASP A 335 -26.42 15.02 -7.19
C ASP A 335 -25.59 13.84 -6.65
N VAL A 336 -26.23 12.72 -6.31
CA VAL A 336 -25.53 11.53 -5.79
C VAL A 336 -24.56 10.95 -6.83
N LEU A 337 -24.96 10.93 -8.11
CA LEU A 337 -24.11 10.54 -9.24
C LEU A 337 -22.94 11.52 -9.41
N ARG A 338 -23.21 12.83 -9.34
CA ARG A 338 -22.17 13.85 -9.50
C ARG A 338 -21.14 13.79 -8.37
N VAL A 339 -21.60 13.65 -7.13
CA VAL A 339 -20.76 13.46 -5.94
C VAL A 339 -19.92 12.19 -6.07
N ALA A 340 -20.50 11.08 -6.53
CA ALA A 340 -19.78 9.84 -6.79
C ALA A 340 -18.60 10.02 -7.76
N ILE A 341 -18.85 10.61 -8.92
CA ILE A 341 -17.80 10.80 -9.96
C ILE A 341 -16.73 11.78 -9.47
N ILE A 342 -17.11 12.90 -8.85
CA ILE A 342 -16.17 13.89 -8.32
C ILE A 342 -15.34 13.31 -7.18
N GLN A 343 -15.94 12.53 -6.28
CA GLN A 343 -15.23 11.83 -5.22
C GLN A 343 -14.21 10.84 -5.80
N ALA A 344 -14.58 10.11 -6.85
CA ALA A 344 -13.66 9.24 -7.58
C ALA A 344 -12.54 10.03 -8.27
N ALA A 345 -12.69 11.34 -8.54
CA ALA A 345 -11.67 12.20 -9.17
C ALA A 345 -10.78 12.96 -8.16
N LEU A 346 -10.93 12.75 -6.85
CA LEU A 346 -10.11 13.42 -5.82
C LEU A 346 -8.60 13.10 -5.94
N PRO A 347 -7.69 13.75 -5.21
CA PRO A 347 -6.30 13.31 -5.23
C PRO A 347 -6.09 11.89 -4.63
N GLN A 348 -4.91 11.32 -4.91
CA GLN A 348 -4.52 9.99 -4.44
C GLN A 348 -4.39 9.97 -2.91
N SER A 349 -4.77 8.87 -2.27
CA SER A 349 -4.63 8.71 -0.83
C SER A 349 -3.18 8.63 -0.37
N ILE A 350 -2.82 9.39 0.67
CA ILE A 350 -1.51 9.31 1.35
C ILE A 350 -1.26 7.88 1.89
N THR A 351 -2.33 7.20 2.28
CA THR A 351 -2.30 5.86 2.88
C THR A 351 -1.79 4.81 1.91
N SER A 352 -2.09 5.00 0.62
CA SER A 352 -1.60 4.14 -0.45
C SER A 352 -0.07 4.20 -0.55
N PHE A 353 0.52 5.39 -0.39
CA PHE A 353 1.97 5.57 -0.34
C PHE A 353 2.59 4.91 0.90
N ILE A 354 2.00 5.09 2.08
CA ILE A 354 2.52 4.49 3.33
C ILE A 354 2.63 2.97 3.20
N PHE A 355 1.59 2.33 2.66
CA PHE A 355 1.60 0.89 2.41
C PHE A 355 2.54 0.48 1.29
N ALA A 356 2.60 1.24 0.20
CA ALA A 356 3.57 1.01 -0.87
C ALA A 356 5.01 1.04 -0.36
N LYS A 357 5.34 1.98 0.54
CA LYS A 357 6.66 2.08 1.17
C LYS A 357 6.90 0.92 2.14
N GLU A 358 5.95 0.60 3.00
CA GLU A 358 6.06 -0.51 3.97
C GLU A 358 6.19 -1.89 3.31
N TYR A 359 5.49 -2.11 2.19
CA TYR A 359 5.47 -3.37 1.46
C TYR A 359 6.42 -3.42 0.25
N GLY A 360 7.24 -2.38 0.04
CA GLY A 360 8.19 -2.32 -1.08
C GLY A 360 7.51 -2.46 -2.46
N LEU A 361 6.45 -1.69 -2.71
CA LEU A 361 5.69 -1.70 -3.97
C LEU A 361 5.60 -0.30 -4.58
N HIS A 362 6.47 0.02 -5.55
CA HIS A 362 6.37 1.22 -6.40
C HIS A 362 6.07 2.51 -5.62
N ALA A 363 6.72 2.71 -4.45
CA ALA A 363 6.49 3.84 -3.57
C ALA A 363 6.86 5.18 -4.23
N ASP A 364 7.78 5.16 -5.19
CA ASP A 364 8.16 6.25 -6.09
C ASP A 364 6.99 6.70 -6.98
N VAL A 365 6.26 5.75 -7.58
CA VAL A 365 5.07 6.04 -8.40
C VAL A 365 3.97 6.65 -7.53
N LEU A 366 3.66 6.00 -6.40
CA LEU A 366 2.55 6.44 -5.55
C LEU A 366 2.84 7.77 -4.85
N SER A 367 4.08 8.02 -4.42
CA SER A 367 4.44 9.32 -3.85
C SER A 367 4.30 10.44 -4.90
N THR A 368 4.81 10.23 -6.10
CA THR A 368 4.65 11.17 -7.22
C THR A 368 3.16 11.42 -7.52
N ALA A 369 2.34 10.36 -7.54
CA ALA A 369 0.91 10.45 -7.78
C ALA A 369 0.17 11.28 -6.72
N VAL A 370 0.53 11.16 -5.44
CA VAL A 370 -0.09 11.97 -4.39
C VAL A 370 0.28 13.45 -4.54
N ILE A 371 1.54 13.80 -4.82
CA ILE A 371 1.96 15.21 -4.91
C ILE A 371 1.36 15.89 -6.13
N PHE A 372 1.68 15.36 -7.31
CA PHE A 372 1.20 15.92 -8.57
C PHE A 372 -0.30 15.80 -8.66
N GLY A 373 -0.87 14.70 -8.17
CA GLY A 373 -2.32 14.53 -8.12
C GLY A 373 -2.97 15.60 -7.26
N THR A 374 -2.41 15.95 -6.10
CA THR A 374 -3.00 17.02 -5.27
C THR A 374 -2.93 18.38 -5.96
N ILE A 375 -1.80 18.71 -6.61
CA ILE A 375 -1.65 19.98 -7.35
C ILE A 375 -2.62 20.07 -8.54
N VAL A 376 -2.70 18.99 -9.33
CA VAL A 376 -3.50 18.95 -10.56
C VAL A 376 -4.99 18.69 -10.27
N SER A 377 -5.32 18.12 -9.10
CA SER A 377 -6.70 17.76 -8.74
C SER A 377 -7.62 18.96 -8.71
N LEU A 378 -7.19 20.11 -8.18
CA LEU A 378 -8.07 21.26 -8.02
C LEU A 378 -8.63 21.77 -9.36
N PRO A 379 -7.82 22.10 -10.38
CA PRO A 379 -8.36 22.52 -11.67
C PRO A 379 -9.15 21.40 -12.37
N LEU A 380 -8.72 20.14 -12.22
CA LEU A 380 -9.43 19.00 -12.81
C LEU A 380 -10.81 18.79 -12.18
N LEU A 381 -10.93 18.90 -10.85
CA LEU A 381 -12.19 18.73 -10.13
C LEU A 381 -13.18 19.84 -10.49
N ILE A 382 -12.70 21.08 -10.68
CA ILE A 382 -13.51 22.19 -11.19
C ILE A 382 -14.00 21.87 -12.61
N ALA A 383 -13.11 21.36 -13.48
CA ALA A 383 -13.49 20.96 -14.84
C ALA A 383 -14.53 19.83 -14.82
N TYR A 384 -14.34 18.81 -14.00
CA TYR A 384 -15.32 17.72 -13.80
C TYR A 384 -16.67 18.25 -13.34
N TYR A 385 -16.67 19.19 -12.41
CA TYR A 385 -17.91 19.81 -11.94
C TYR A 385 -18.63 20.56 -13.05
N VAL A 386 -17.94 21.42 -13.81
CA VAL A 386 -18.56 22.17 -14.92
C VAL A 386 -19.10 21.21 -15.98
N VAL A 387 -18.35 20.17 -16.33
CA VAL A 387 -18.78 19.17 -17.31
C VAL A 387 -20.04 18.45 -16.82
N LEU A 388 -20.06 17.97 -15.58
CA LEU A 388 -21.20 17.27 -15.00
C LEU A 388 -22.43 18.16 -14.81
N ASP A 389 -22.23 19.47 -14.62
CA ASP A 389 -23.31 20.45 -14.51
C ASP A 389 -23.94 20.78 -15.88
N VAL A 390 -23.16 20.73 -16.97
CA VAL A 390 -23.64 20.96 -18.35
C VAL A 390 -24.42 19.76 -18.92
N PHE A 391 -24.12 18.54 -18.48
CA PHE A 391 -24.80 17.32 -18.95
C PHE A 391 -26.19 17.11 -18.32
N HIS A 392 -26.74 18.12 -17.66
CA HIS A 392 -28.08 18.19 -17.03
C HIS A 392 -28.52 19.66 -16.98
#